data_AF-A0A1E4IE37-F1
#
_entry.id   AF-A0A1E4IE37-F1
#
_cell.length_a   1.000
_cell.length_b   1.000
_cell.length_c   1.000
_cell.angle_alpha   90.00
_cell.angle_beta   90.00
_cell.angle_gamma   90.00
#
_symmetry.space_group_name_H-M   'P 1'
#
loop_
_entity.id
_entity.type
_entity.pdbx_description
1 polymer ?
#
loop_
_entity_poly.entity_id
_entity_poly.type
_entity_poly.pdbx_seq_one_letter_code
_entity_poly.pdbx_strand_id
1 'polypeptide(L)'
;MQPQTTRAAQDRKRGATVQPLHVAQIADALLTLRTAAAVAGLSETTIYRKEKTDPTFPRLIRMGQRCTRIRAGDLTAWLAAQAGA
;
A
#
# COMPACT_ATOMS: atom_id res chain seq x y z
N MET A 1 14.89 -52.23 3.93
CA MET A 1 13.50 -51.74 4.09
C MET A 1 13.44 -50.77 5.26
N GLN A 2 13.57 -49.46 5.00
CA GLN A 2 13.05 -48.40 5.87
C GLN A 2 12.47 -47.32 4.94
N PRO A 3 11.19 -46.93 5.10
CA PRO A 3 10.61 -45.87 4.30
C PRO A 3 11.08 -44.51 4.84
N GLN A 4 11.78 -43.74 4.01
CA GLN A 4 12.10 -42.36 4.33
C GLN A 4 10.83 -41.52 4.23
N THR A 5 10.31 -41.12 5.38
CA THR A 5 9.21 -40.18 5.55
C THR A 5 9.58 -38.81 4.95
N THR A 6 8.67 -38.26 4.16
CA THR A 6 8.72 -36.95 3.51
C THR A 6 9.07 -35.83 4.49
N ARG A 7 10.28 -35.27 4.39
CA ARG A 7 10.72 -34.16 5.25
C ARG A 7 10.54 -32.81 4.56
N ALA A 8 9.58 -32.07 5.13
CA ALA A 8 9.50 -30.61 5.17
C ALA A 8 9.21 -29.83 3.87
N ALA A 9 7.92 -29.78 3.50
CA ALA A 9 7.35 -28.62 2.80
C ALA A 9 6.96 -27.50 3.80
N GLN A 10 7.85 -27.20 4.75
CA GLN A 10 7.63 -26.20 5.79
C GLN A 10 8.54 -24.99 5.52
N ASP A 11 7.93 -23.80 5.61
CA ASP A 11 8.60 -22.50 5.75
C ASP A 11 9.08 -21.76 4.49
N ARG A 12 8.14 -21.39 3.61
CA ARG A 12 8.31 -20.23 2.71
C ARG A 12 7.13 -19.26 2.79
N LYS A 13 6.57 -19.03 3.98
CA LYS A 13 5.82 -17.78 4.20
C LYS A 13 6.84 -16.71 4.55
N ARG A 14 7.49 -16.15 3.52
CA ARG A 14 8.14 -14.84 3.64
C ARG A 14 7.05 -13.90 4.14
N GLY A 15 7.05 -13.61 5.45
CA GLY A 15 6.11 -12.67 6.04
C GLY A 15 6.18 -11.40 5.22
N ALA A 16 5.09 -11.03 4.55
CA ALA A 16 5.06 -9.81 3.77
C ALA A 16 5.35 -8.68 4.75
N THR A 17 6.54 -8.10 4.67
CA THR A 17 6.96 -6.99 5.55
C THR A 17 5.92 -5.89 5.42
N VAL A 18 5.09 -5.75 6.44
CA VAL A 18 4.05 -4.72 6.48
C VAL A 18 4.76 -3.40 6.71
N GLN A 19 4.55 -2.45 5.81
CA GLN A 19 5.10 -1.11 5.99
C GLN A 19 4.48 -0.47 7.23
N PRO A 20 5.28 0.07 8.17
CA PRO A 20 4.74 0.73 9.36
C PRO A 20 4.08 2.07 8.98
N LEU A 21 3.04 2.46 9.72
CA LEU A 21 2.27 3.68 9.44
C LEU A 21 3.10 4.96 9.56
N HIS A 22 4.12 4.96 10.42
CA HIS A 22 5.02 6.11 10.62
C HIS A 22 5.69 6.59 9.31
N VAL A 23 5.85 5.70 8.32
CA VAL A 23 6.41 6.08 7.00
C VAL A 23 5.58 7.14 6.30
N ALA A 24 4.28 7.28 6.62
CA ALA A 24 3.43 8.33 6.08
C ALA A 24 3.85 9.75 6.49
N GLN A 25 4.70 9.90 7.52
CA GLN A 25 5.25 11.18 7.94
C GLN A 25 6.43 11.66 7.08
N ILE A 26 7.00 10.77 6.27
CA ILE A 26 8.10 11.08 5.37
C ILE A 26 7.50 11.46 4.01
N ALA A 27 7.51 12.73 3.65
CA ALA A 27 6.83 13.24 2.45
C ALA A 27 7.23 12.50 1.16
N ASP A 28 8.48 12.09 1.04
CA ASP A 28 9.03 11.44 -0.16
C ASP A 28 8.86 9.91 -0.15
N ALA A 29 8.32 9.34 0.92
CA ALA A 29 8.16 7.91 1.02
C ALA A 29 7.05 7.40 0.08
N LEU A 30 7.33 6.25 -0.53
CA LEU A 30 6.37 5.52 -1.35
C LEU A 30 5.56 4.57 -0.47
N LEU A 31 4.29 4.93 -0.26
CA LEU A 31 3.35 4.14 0.52
C LEU A 31 2.84 2.97 -0.31
N THR A 32 2.77 1.79 0.32
CA THR A 32 2.00 0.68 -0.26
C THR A 32 0.53 1.06 -0.30
N LEU A 33 -0.23 0.45 -1.22
CA LEU A 33 -1.67 0.72 -1.31
C LEU A 33 -2.40 0.41 0.00
N ARG A 34 -2.01 -0.68 0.69
CA ARG A 34 -2.53 -1.03 2.01
C ARG A 34 -2.27 0.06 3.05
N THR A 35 -1.06 0.60 3.08
CA THR A 35 -0.69 1.69 4.00
C THR A 35 -1.44 2.97 3.66
N ALA A 36 -1.50 3.34 2.38
CA ALA A 36 -2.24 4.51 1.91
C ALA A 36 -3.73 4.41 2.25
N ALA A 37 -4.33 3.21 2.10
CA ALA A 37 -5.69 2.90 2.52
C ALA A 37 -5.90 3.11 4.02
N ALA A 38 -4.98 2.61 4.85
CA ALA A 38 -5.02 2.80 6.29
C ALA A 38 -4.86 4.28 6.70
N VAL A 39 -3.96 5.02 6.04
CA VAL A 39 -3.73 6.46 6.31
C VAL A 39 -4.95 7.29 5.90
N ALA A 40 -5.54 7.02 4.75
CA ALA A 40 -6.68 7.77 4.24
C ALA A 40 -8.03 7.35 4.87
N GLY A 41 -8.07 6.25 5.63
CA GLY A 41 -9.31 5.67 6.15
C GLY A 41 -10.23 5.11 5.05
N LEU A 42 -9.67 4.64 3.94
CA LEU A 42 -10.41 4.18 2.76
C LEU A 42 -10.09 2.72 2.42
N SER A 43 -10.96 2.06 1.65
CA SER A 43 -10.63 0.76 1.07
C SER A 43 -9.67 0.90 -0.12
N GLU A 44 -8.86 -0.12 -0.39
CA GLU A 44 -7.98 -0.16 -1.57
C GLU A 44 -8.76 0.03 -2.89
N THR A 45 -9.95 -0.57 -2.98
CA THR A 45 -10.86 -0.39 -4.12
C THR A 45 -11.33 1.05 -4.28
N THR A 46 -11.55 1.76 -3.18
CA THR A 46 -11.94 3.17 -3.18
C THR A 46 -10.79 4.06 -3.63
N ILE A 47 -9.54 3.73 -3.28
CA ILE A 47 -8.36 4.44 -3.80
C ILE A 47 -8.30 4.35 -5.32
N TYR A 48 -8.42 3.14 -5.90
CA TYR A 48 -8.44 2.98 -7.35
C TYR A 48 -9.60 3.71 -8.02
N ARG A 49 -10.77 3.75 -7.37
CA ARG A 49 -11.92 4.51 -7.88
C ARG A 49 -11.67 6.01 -7.83
N LYS A 50 -11.10 6.53 -6.74
CA LYS A 50 -10.77 7.95 -6.58
C LYS A 50 -9.73 8.40 -7.60
N GLU A 51 -8.67 7.63 -7.84
CA GLU A 51 -7.71 7.96 -8.90
C GLU A 51 -8.37 8.12 -10.28
N LYS A 52 -9.41 7.36 -10.58
CA LYS A 52 -10.14 7.45 -11.86
C LYS A 52 -11.17 8.58 -11.92
N THR A 53 -11.74 8.96 -10.77
CA THR A 53 -12.93 9.84 -10.71
C THR A 53 -12.59 11.25 -10.28
N ASP A 54 -11.57 11.40 -9.44
CA ASP A 54 -11.14 12.67 -8.87
C ASP A 54 -9.80 13.08 -9.51
N PRO A 55 -9.76 14.12 -10.35
CA PRO A 55 -8.53 14.59 -10.99
C PRO A 55 -7.54 15.20 -9.99
N THR A 56 -7.98 15.53 -8.76
CA THR A 56 -7.13 16.06 -7.69
C THR A 56 -6.49 14.95 -6.86
N PHE A 57 -6.90 13.69 -7.05
CA PHE A 57 -6.38 12.57 -6.30
C PHE A 57 -4.90 12.28 -6.69
N PRO A 58 -4.04 11.90 -5.72
CA PRO A 58 -2.64 11.58 -5.99
C PRO A 58 -2.46 10.50 -7.06
N ARG A 59 -1.48 10.69 -7.95
CA ARG A 59 -1.19 9.70 -9.00
C ARG A 59 -0.67 8.40 -8.40
N LEU A 60 -1.19 7.29 -8.92
CA LEU A 60 -0.70 5.95 -8.60
C LEU A 60 0.59 5.64 -9.37
N ILE A 61 1.67 5.39 -8.66
CA ILE A 61 2.96 4.98 -9.22
C ILE A 61 2.97 3.45 -9.35
N ARG A 62 2.93 2.94 -10.59
CA ARG A 62 2.93 1.51 -10.88
C ARG A 62 4.35 1.05 -11.21
N MET A 63 4.98 0.33 -10.29
CA MET A 63 6.32 -0.27 -10.47
C MET A 63 6.26 -1.73 -10.97
N GLY A 64 5.06 -2.30 -11.07
CA GLY A 64 4.81 -3.65 -11.56
C GLY A 64 3.37 -4.08 -11.32
N GLN A 65 2.98 -5.28 -11.78
CA GLN A 65 1.59 -5.75 -11.76
C GLN A 65 0.93 -5.74 -10.37
N ARG A 66 1.70 -5.97 -9.30
CA ARG A 66 1.23 -5.95 -7.89
C ARG A 66 1.90 -4.86 -7.05
N CYS A 67 2.55 -3.90 -7.70
CA CYS A 67 3.36 -2.88 -7.04
C CYS A 67 2.85 -1.48 -7.38
N THR A 68 1.67 -1.15 -6.85
CA THR A 68 1.11 0.21 -6.88
C THR A 68 1.55 0.96 -5.62
N ARG A 69 2.03 2.19 -5.78
CA ARG A 69 2.50 3.06 -4.71
C ARG A 69 1.89 4.46 -4.85
N ILE A 70 1.84 5.18 -3.74
CA ILE A 70 1.46 6.60 -3.68
C ILE A 70 2.53 7.33 -2.87
N ARG A 71 2.91 8.53 -3.30
CA ARG A 71 3.81 9.38 -2.51
C ARG A 71 3.07 9.90 -1.28
N ALA A 72 3.67 9.75 -0.10
CA ALA A 72 3.05 10.14 1.16
C ALA A 72 2.65 11.62 1.18
N GLY A 73 3.54 12.51 0.73
CA GLY A 73 3.30 13.95 0.67
C GLY A 73 2.05 14.31 -0.12
N ASP A 74 1.90 13.75 -1.33
CA ASP A 74 0.73 14.01 -2.19
C ASP A 74 -0.57 13.54 -1.52
N LEU A 75 -0.55 12.36 -0.89
CA LEU A 75 -1.71 11.83 -0.16
C LEU A 75 -2.08 12.71 1.03
N THR A 76 -1.09 13.15 1.81
CA THR A 76 -1.34 14.03 2.96
C THR A 76 -1.85 15.41 2.51
N ALA A 77 -1.33 15.96 1.41
CA ALA A 77 -1.79 17.23 0.86
C ALA A 77 -3.23 17.15 0.37
N TRP A 78 -3.60 16.06 -0.33
CA TRP A 78 -4.97 15.82 -0.75
C TRP A 78 -5.92 15.67 0.46
N LEU A 79 -5.53 14.93 1.50
CA LEU A 79 -6.31 14.81 2.73
C LEU A 79 -6.50 16.17 3.43
N ALA A 80 -5.45 16.98 3.51
CA ALA A 80 -5.51 18.32 4.09
C ALA A 80 -6.46 19.24 3.29
N ALA A 81 -6.43 19.17 1.96
CA ALA A 81 -7.34 19.92 1.09
C ALA A 81 -8.82 19.52 1.30
N GLN A 82 -9.10 18.24 1.57
CA GLN A 82 -10.45 17.76 1.89
C GLN A 82 -10.91 18.16 3.30
N ALA A 83 -10.00 18.28 4.27
CA ALA A 83 -10.33 18.68 5.63
C ALA A 83 -10.60 20.19 5.77
N GLY A 84 -10.04 21.00 4.87
CA GLY A 84 -10.26 22.44 4.79
C GLY A 84 -11.40 22.89 3.88
N ALA A 85 -12.13 21.94 3.27
CA ALA A 85 -13.34 22.17 2.48
C ALA A 85 -14.60 21.85 3.30
#